data_AF-A0A4Y7IES2-F1
#
_entry.id   AF-A0A4Y7IES2-F1
#
_cell.length_a   1.000
_cell.length_b   1.000
_cell.length_c   1.000
_cell.angle_alpha   90.00
_cell.angle_beta   90.00
_cell.angle_gamma   90.00
#
_symmetry.space_group_name_H-M   'P 1'
#
loop_
_entity.id
_entity.type
_entity.pdbx_description
1 polymer ?
#
loop_
_entity_poly.entity_id
_entity_poly.type
_entity_poly.pdbx_seq_one_letter_code
_entity_poly.pdbx_strand_id
1 'polypeptide(L)'
;MAVISNNSNSQEDPLLPWLWSVRKELDILKLNPDSETNLKTITEECIVKFKDDLRYRNDIRFLKIWLLYGDAVQDLESVFIVLEEDKICLSKSLLYIAYANYLEVKGKLVEADSIYRLGISRNAEPLQELKQVHLDFIQRWSDVVNGSKTGNDEPVKLPMKFINPWASSTINNLLKDINPRMLKYKGYRMLKKNISTKQKLSSLLKNSRNKSVDIGGDKYLIKGCSGQGGFAEVFKACVNSDPNETVALKIQTPAFPWEFYMYRALDMRISEERSSFAFAHKVYIYSDYSILVCDYLDHGTLQDAINSYVVLNKTLEEELCMYYCIEMLHMLEMLHKVGIIHGDFKPDNLLIRYAQNDLTEEGFCGRTGSWRDQGLCLIDWGRGIDLRLFPDGTEFKGDCRTSGFRCVEMQENRPWAFQASGLIL
;
A
#
# COMPACT_ATOMS: atom_id res chain seq x y z
N MET A 1 22.90 43.19 43.06
CA MET A 1 22.16 41.92 43.19
C MET A 1 22.05 41.29 41.81
N ALA A 2 22.79 40.22 41.58
CA ALA A 2 22.45 39.14 40.65
C ALA A 2 23.46 38.02 40.94
N VAL A 3 23.10 37.16 41.89
CA VAL A 3 23.87 35.96 42.23
C VAL A 3 23.69 34.99 41.07
N ILE A 4 24.79 34.63 40.42
CA ILE A 4 24.87 33.49 39.50
C ILE A 4 24.72 32.24 40.38
N SER A 5 23.49 31.73 40.51
CA SER A 5 23.27 30.40 41.07
C SER A 5 23.52 29.38 39.97
N ASN A 6 24.75 28.85 39.94
CA ASN A 6 25.04 27.55 39.36
C ASN A 6 24.11 26.51 39.98
N ASN A 7 23.08 26.09 39.27
CA ASN A 7 22.26 24.94 39.64
C ASN A 7 22.59 23.78 38.70
N SER A 8 23.85 23.33 38.77
CA SER A 8 24.27 22.02 38.28
C SER A 8 23.85 20.97 39.29
N ASN A 9 22.59 20.56 39.23
CA ASN A 9 22.09 19.37 39.94
C ASN A 9 21.20 18.57 38.98
N SER A 10 21.80 18.11 37.88
CA SER A 10 21.30 16.92 37.19
C SER A 10 21.50 15.75 38.15
N GLN A 11 20.44 15.31 38.83
CA GLN A 11 20.45 14.06 39.59
C GLN A 11 21.04 12.97 38.70
N GLU A 12 22.16 12.36 39.14
CA GLU A 12 22.78 11.23 38.45
C GLU A 12 21.72 10.15 38.20
N ASP A 13 21.58 9.71 36.95
CA ASP A 13 20.60 8.69 36.54
C ASP A 13 20.76 7.41 37.38
N PRO A 14 19.80 7.07 38.26
CA PRO A 14 19.93 5.93 39.16
C PRO A 14 20.07 4.56 38.46
N LEU A 15 19.71 4.47 37.17
CA LEU A 15 19.85 3.26 36.36
C LEU A 15 21.30 3.04 35.89
N LEU A 16 22.10 4.11 35.81
CA LEU A 16 23.43 4.09 35.21
C LEU A 16 24.42 3.09 35.87
N PRO A 17 24.50 3.00 37.22
CA PRO A 17 25.37 2.01 37.87
C PRO A 17 25.00 0.55 37.53
N TRP A 18 23.71 0.28 37.32
CA TRP A 18 23.22 -1.04 36.92
C TRP A 18 23.60 -1.36 35.48
N LEU A 19 23.47 -0.39 34.57
CA LEU A 19 23.90 -0.54 33.18
C LEU A 19 25.41 -0.83 33.08
N TRP A 20 26.23 -0.18 33.92
CA TRP A 20 27.67 -0.48 33.98
C TRP A 20 27.94 -1.89 34.52
N SER A 21 27.21 -2.32 35.54
CA SER A 21 27.35 -3.67 36.12
C SER A 21 26.95 -4.75 35.10
N VAL A 22 25.82 -4.59 34.43
CA VAL A 22 25.35 -5.46 33.33
C VAL A 22 26.38 -5.50 32.20
N ARG A 23 26.92 -4.34 31.80
CA ARG A 23 27.92 -4.28 30.73
C ARG A 23 29.21 -5.03 31.10
N LYS A 24 29.65 -4.90 32.36
CA LYS A 24 30.83 -5.61 32.85
C LYS A 24 30.66 -7.14 32.75
N GLU A 25 29.52 -7.67 33.17
CA GLU A 25 29.22 -9.12 33.05
C GLU A 25 29.14 -9.57 31.59
N LEU A 26 28.51 -8.78 30.72
CA LEU A 26 28.46 -9.08 29.28
C LEU A 26 29.85 -9.07 28.63
N ASP A 27 30.74 -8.19 29.06
CA ASP A 27 32.12 -8.14 28.55
C ASP A 27 32.95 -9.33 29.06
N ILE A 28 32.67 -9.87 30.25
CA ILE A 28 33.25 -11.13 30.74
C ILE A 28 32.81 -12.31 29.86
N LEU A 29 31.51 -12.42 29.58
CA LEU A 29 30.96 -13.49 28.71
C LEU A 29 31.55 -13.47 27.31
N LYS A 30 31.79 -12.28 26.74
CA LYS A 30 32.43 -12.16 25.42
C LYS A 30 33.87 -12.68 25.40
N LEU A 31 34.59 -12.52 26.50
CA LEU A 31 35.99 -12.97 26.62
C LEU A 31 36.07 -14.46 26.99
N ASN A 32 35.11 -14.96 27.76
CA ASN A 32 35.04 -16.35 28.17
C ASN A 32 33.57 -16.82 28.28
N PRO A 33 33.02 -17.45 27.22
CA PRO A 33 31.62 -17.86 27.16
C PRO A 33 31.19 -18.83 28.26
N ASP A 34 32.11 -19.62 28.82
CA ASP A 34 31.85 -20.63 29.85
C ASP A 34 31.96 -20.06 31.28
N SER A 35 32.15 -18.75 31.44
CA SER A 35 32.24 -18.13 32.76
C SER A 35 30.87 -18.05 33.45
N GLU A 36 30.81 -18.49 34.72
CA GLU A 36 29.67 -18.21 35.58
C GLU A 36 29.51 -16.69 35.75
N THR A 37 28.31 -16.17 35.47
CA THR A 37 28.02 -14.74 35.54
C THR A 37 26.88 -14.44 36.49
N ASN A 38 26.92 -13.25 37.08
CA ASN A 38 25.87 -12.76 37.96
C ASN A 38 24.79 -11.98 37.19
N LEU A 39 24.67 -12.19 35.88
CA LEU A 39 23.78 -11.42 35.02
C LEU A 39 22.32 -11.56 35.43
N LYS A 40 21.89 -12.78 35.79
CA LYS A 40 20.55 -13.04 36.34
C LYS A 40 20.30 -12.19 37.60
N THR A 41 21.18 -12.30 38.59
CA THR A 41 21.04 -11.60 39.88
C THR A 41 21.01 -10.08 39.70
N ILE A 42 21.93 -9.53 38.92
CA ILE A 42 22.03 -8.08 38.70
C ILE A 42 20.79 -7.54 37.96
N THR A 43 20.31 -8.26 36.95
CA THR A 43 19.11 -7.84 36.19
C THR A 43 17.85 -7.95 37.05
N GLU A 44 17.72 -9.02 37.85
CA GLU A 44 16.61 -9.23 38.78
C GLU A 44 16.52 -8.13 39.84
N GLU A 45 17.63 -7.83 40.53
CA GLU A 45 17.67 -6.77 41.54
C GLU A 45 17.39 -5.39 40.93
N CYS A 46 17.87 -5.14 39.70
CA CYS A 46 17.59 -3.91 38.97
C CYS A 46 16.08 -3.77 38.67
N ILE A 47 15.45 -4.83 38.18
CA ILE A 47 14.03 -4.88 37.89
C ILE A 47 13.21 -4.61 39.14
N VAL A 48 13.50 -5.33 40.24
CA VAL A 48 12.79 -5.16 41.52
C VAL A 48 12.90 -3.71 42.01
N LYS A 49 14.07 -3.08 41.84
CA LYS A 49 14.30 -1.71 42.29
C LYS A 49 13.55 -0.65 41.47
N PHE A 50 13.38 -0.85 40.16
CA PHE A 50 12.90 0.20 39.25
C PHE A 50 11.56 -0.09 38.55
N LYS A 51 10.95 -1.27 38.71
CA LYS A 51 9.69 -1.61 38.02
C LYS A 51 8.55 -0.62 38.27
N ASP A 52 8.50 -0.05 39.47
CA ASP A 52 7.46 0.89 39.91
C ASP A 52 7.87 2.37 39.71
N ASP A 53 9.10 2.63 39.24
CA ASP A 53 9.59 3.98 39.00
C ASP A 53 9.10 4.50 37.64
N LEU A 54 8.24 5.52 37.68
CA LEU A 54 7.63 6.12 36.50
C LEU A 54 8.64 6.66 35.48
N ARG A 55 9.86 7.01 35.91
CA ARG A 55 10.91 7.53 35.02
C ARG A 55 11.35 6.49 33.99
N TYR A 56 11.32 5.21 34.35
CA TYR A 56 11.82 4.12 33.51
C TYR A 56 10.70 3.33 32.82
N ARG A 57 9.43 3.68 33.08
CA ARG A 57 8.24 2.99 32.57
C ARG A 57 8.25 2.79 31.05
N ASN A 58 8.80 3.74 30.29
CA ASN A 58 8.94 3.69 28.83
C ASN A 58 10.42 3.85 28.37
N ASP A 59 11.39 3.55 29.24
CA ASP A 59 12.81 3.66 28.92
C ASP A 59 13.32 2.39 28.22
N ILE A 60 13.85 2.55 27.00
CA ILE A 60 14.39 1.43 26.21
C ILE A 60 15.57 0.73 26.89
N ARG A 61 16.32 1.44 27.74
CA ARG A 61 17.44 0.87 28.51
C ARG A 61 16.92 -0.10 29.55
N PHE A 62 15.81 0.23 30.21
CA PHE A 62 15.16 -0.64 31.17
C PHE A 62 14.52 -1.85 30.49
N LEU A 63 13.90 -1.67 29.32
CA LEU A 63 13.42 -2.80 28.50
C LEU A 63 14.53 -3.79 28.17
N LYS A 64 15.74 -3.32 27.81
CA LYS A 64 16.88 -4.21 27.54
C LYS A 64 17.29 -5.04 28.76
N ILE A 65 17.16 -4.50 29.97
CA ILE A 65 17.43 -5.25 31.21
C ILE A 65 16.40 -6.36 31.39
N TRP A 66 15.12 -6.09 31.16
CA TRP A 66 14.07 -7.10 31.17
C TRP A 66 14.31 -8.22 30.16
N LEU A 67 14.72 -7.88 28.94
CA LEU A 67 15.03 -8.89 27.91
C LEU A 67 16.25 -9.74 28.28
N LEU A 68 17.29 -9.13 28.87
CA LEU A 68 18.46 -9.87 29.37
C LEU A 68 18.10 -10.80 30.54
N TYR A 69 17.23 -10.35 31.45
CA TYR A 69 16.71 -11.20 32.51
C TYR A 69 15.94 -12.40 31.93
N GLY A 70 15.02 -12.16 30.98
CA GLY A 70 14.24 -13.20 30.31
C GLY A 70 15.10 -14.25 29.62
N ASP A 71 16.20 -13.84 28.98
CA ASP A 71 17.19 -14.75 28.42
C ASP A 71 17.95 -15.53 29.53
N ALA A 72 18.39 -14.87 30.59
CA ALA A 72 19.10 -15.52 31.70
C ALA A 72 18.25 -16.56 32.45
N VAL A 73 16.92 -16.39 32.52
CA VAL A 73 15.99 -17.37 33.10
C VAL A 73 15.35 -18.31 32.07
N GLN A 74 15.65 -18.12 30.77
CA GLN A 74 15.10 -18.89 29.65
C GLN A 74 13.56 -18.87 29.55
N ASP A 75 12.94 -17.82 30.08
CA ASP A 75 11.48 -17.66 30.15
C ASP A 75 11.07 -16.22 29.81
N LEU A 76 11.10 -15.91 28.52
CA LEU A 76 10.66 -14.60 28.02
C LEU A 76 9.14 -14.45 28.03
N GLU A 77 8.39 -15.55 28.09
CA GLU A 77 6.92 -15.55 28.15
C GLU A 77 6.42 -14.97 29.47
N SER A 78 6.94 -15.43 30.60
CA SER A 78 6.63 -14.83 31.91
C SER A 78 7.04 -13.36 31.99
N VAL A 79 8.18 -12.99 31.42
CA VAL A 79 8.62 -11.58 31.34
C VAL A 79 7.64 -10.73 30.53
N PHE A 80 7.18 -11.22 29.38
CA PHE A 80 6.23 -10.49 28.54
C PHE A 80 4.89 -10.27 29.26
N ILE A 81 4.37 -11.28 29.98
CA ILE A 81 3.14 -11.17 30.77
C ILE A 81 3.27 -10.05 31.81
N VAL A 82 4.37 -10.00 32.55
CA VAL A 82 4.59 -8.95 33.56
C VAL A 82 4.68 -7.56 32.91
N LEU A 83 5.40 -7.42 31.79
CA LEU A 83 5.51 -6.15 31.06
C LEU A 83 4.14 -5.67 30.51
N GLU A 84 3.28 -6.60 30.07
CA GLU A 84 1.89 -6.36 29.66
C GLU A 84 1.02 -5.85 30.82
N GLU A 85 0.95 -6.63 31.90
CA GLU A 85 0.12 -6.35 33.08
C GLU A 85 0.52 -5.04 33.73
N ASP A 86 1.82 -4.86 33.94
CA ASP A 86 2.40 -3.66 34.49
C ASP A 86 2.59 -2.58 33.42
N LYS A 87 2.09 -2.70 32.18
CA LYS A 87 2.18 -1.65 31.14
C LYS A 87 3.56 -0.99 31.01
N ILE A 88 4.63 -1.78 31.05
CA ILE A 88 6.02 -1.32 30.96
C ILE A 88 6.47 -1.43 29.50
N CYS A 89 6.95 -0.32 28.93
CA CYS A 89 7.54 -0.25 27.60
C CYS A 89 6.67 -0.75 26.44
N LEU A 90 5.33 -0.75 26.59
CA LEU A 90 4.39 -1.15 25.53
C LEU A 90 4.49 -0.28 24.27
N SER A 91 5.07 0.91 24.37
CA SER A 91 5.34 1.81 23.24
C SER A 91 6.63 1.49 22.48
N LYS A 92 7.41 0.47 22.88
CA LYS A 92 8.71 0.14 22.26
C LYS A 92 8.58 -1.08 21.34
N SER A 93 8.93 -0.90 20.08
CA SER A 93 8.94 -1.98 19.08
C SER A 93 9.79 -3.18 19.49
N LEU A 94 10.92 -2.91 20.17
CA LEU A 94 11.87 -3.91 20.65
C LEU A 94 11.21 -5.00 21.51
N LEU A 95 10.18 -4.67 22.30
CA LEU A 95 9.45 -5.63 23.13
C LEU A 95 8.79 -6.71 22.25
N TYR A 96 8.05 -6.25 21.23
CA TYR A 96 7.32 -7.12 20.33
C TYR A 96 8.26 -7.92 19.42
N ILE A 97 9.33 -7.29 18.93
CA ILE A 97 10.34 -7.97 18.11
C ILE A 97 11.01 -9.10 18.91
N ALA A 98 11.45 -8.82 20.14
CA ALA A 98 12.14 -9.81 20.96
C ALA A 98 11.24 -11.00 21.31
N TYR A 99 9.99 -10.73 21.72
CA TYR A 99 9.07 -11.80 22.09
C TYR A 99 8.58 -12.61 20.87
N ALA A 100 8.32 -11.97 19.74
CA ALA A 100 7.99 -12.68 18.51
C ALA A 100 9.16 -13.58 18.04
N ASN A 101 10.40 -13.10 18.09
CA ASN A 101 11.58 -13.92 17.77
C ASN A 101 11.72 -15.13 18.70
N TYR A 102 11.42 -14.97 20.00
CA TYR A 102 11.42 -16.09 20.95
C TYR A 102 10.38 -17.16 20.57
N LEU A 103 9.17 -16.72 20.19
CA LEU A 103 8.10 -17.62 19.71
C LEU A 103 8.48 -18.30 18.38
N GLU A 104 9.17 -17.59 17.47
CA GLU A 104 9.70 -18.17 16.23
C GLU A 104 10.66 -19.33 16.51
N VAL A 105 11.60 -19.17 17.42
CA VAL A 105 12.57 -20.21 17.81
C VAL A 105 11.87 -21.42 18.43
N LYS A 106 10.76 -21.21 19.14
CA LYS A 106 9.90 -22.28 19.69
C LYS A 106 8.96 -22.90 18.66
N GLY A 107 8.97 -22.44 17.41
CA GLY A 107 8.09 -22.92 16.33
C GLY A 107 6.64 -22.43 16.42
N LYS A 108 6.34 -21.51 17.35
CA LYS A 108 4.99 -20.96 17.57
C LYS A 108 4.72 -19.78 16.63
N LEU A 109 4.75 -20.04 15.31
CA LEU A 109 4.72 -19.00 14.27
C LEU A 109 3.41 -18.17 14.28
N VAL A 110 2.28 -18.78 14.59
CA VAL A 110 0.98 -18.08 14.66
C VAL A 110 0.96 -17.09 15.83
N GLU A 111 1.51 -17.49 16.97
CA GLU A 111 1.64 -16.62 18.15
C GLU A 111 2.62 -15.48 17.85
N ALA A 112 3.76 -15.76 17.20
CA ALA A 112 4.72 -14.74 16.77
C ALA A 112 4.07 -13.66 15.86
N ASP A 113 3.25 -14.06 14.87
CA ASP A 113 2.49 -13.12 14.03
C ASP A 113 1.56 -12.23 14.86
N SER A 114 0.89 -12.81 15.86
CA SER A 114 -0.02 -12.06 16.73
C SER A 114 0.70 -10.97 17.53
N ILE A 115 1.93 -11.26 18.01
CA ILE A 115 2.75 -10.31 18.76
C ILE A 115 3.25 -9.16 17.88
N TYR A 116 3.68 -9.43 16.65
CA TYR A 116 4.03 -8.36 15.71
C TYR A 116 2.84 -7.44 15.44
N ARG A 117 1.66 -8.01 15.18
CA ARG A 117 0.43 -7.23 14.95
C ARG A 117 0.02 -6.42 16.17
N LEU A 118 0.19 -6.95 17.37
CA LEU A 118 -0.07 -6.24 18.63
C LEU A 118 0.85 -5.01 18.78
N GLY A 119 2.14 -5.14 18.46
CA GLY A 119 3.06 -4.00 18.49
C GLY A 119 2.71 -2.93 17.45
N ILE A 120 2.29 -3.36 16.26
CA ILE A 120 1.86 -2.46 15.17
C ILE A 120 0.58 -1.72 15.54
N SER A 121 -0.41 -2.39 16.13
CA SER A 121 -1.68 -1.76 16.54
C SER A 121 -1.48 -0.72 17.64
N ARG A 122 -0.43 -0.88 18.46
CA ARG A 122 -0.03 0.05 19.51
C ARG A 122 0.90 1.19 19.04
N ASN A 123 1.19 1.26 17.73
CA ASN A 123 2.14 2.21 17.16
C ASN A 123 3.51 2.20 17.86
N ALA A 124 4.00 1.01 18.22
CA ALA A 124 5.25 0.88 18.96
C ALA A 124 6.45 1.38 18.14
N GLU A 125 7.31 2.21 18.75
CA GLU A 125 8.39 2.91 18.05
C GLU A 125 9.74 2.15 18.11
N PRO A 126 10.52 2.13 17.02
CA PRO A 126 10.22 2.68 15.69
C PRO A 126 9.21 1.83 14.90
N LEU A 127 8.08 2.42 14.49
CA LEU A 127 6.98 1.68 13.84
C LEU A 127 7.35 1.13 12.47
N GLN A 128 8.18 1.86 11.71
CA GLN A 128 8.62 1.39 10.39
C GLN A 128 9.53 0.17 10.50
N GLU A 129 10.41 0.14 11.49
CA GLU A 129 11.29 -1.00 11.76
C GLU A 129 10.46 -2.23 12.15
N LEU A 130 9.49 -2.07 13.05
CA LEU A 130 8.59 -3.16 13.45
C LEU A 130 7.83 -3.75 12.25
N LYS A 131 7.31 -2.89 11.37
CA LYS A 131 6.62 -3.32 10.15
C LYS A 131 7.57 -4.05 9.19
N GLN A 132 8.80 -3.59 9.06
CA GLN A 132 9.79 -4.24 8.21
C GLN A 132 10.16 -5.63 8.73
N VAL A 133 10.46 -5.75 10.04
CA VAL A 133 10.78 -7.03 10.67
C VAL A 133 9.61 -8.02 10.57
N HIS A 134 8.37 -7.55 10.76
CA HIS A 134 7.18 -8.37 10.58
C HIS A 134 7.05 -8.87 9.13
N LEU A 135 7.31 -8.02 8.13
CA LEU A 135 7.31 -8.44 6.72
C LEU A 135 8.38 -9.51 6.44
N ASP A 136 9.59 -9.35 6.99
CA ASP A 136 10.67 -10.32 6.83
C ASP A 136 10.31 -11.66 7.49
N PHE A 137 9.65 -11.64 8.65
CA PHE A 137 9.09 -12.83 9.29
C PHE A 137 8.05 -13.53 8.40
N ILE A 138 7.09 -12.79 7.84
CA ILE A 138 6.05 -13.37 6.96
C ILE A 138 6.69 -14.03 5.73
N GLN A 139 7.77 -13.46 5.19
CA GLN A 139 8.52 -14.07 4.09
C GLN A 139 9.14 -15.41 4.52
N ARG A 140 9.89 -15.43 5.64
CA ARG A 140 10.48 -16.67 6.17
C ARG A 140 9.43 -17.73 6.45
N TRP A 141 8.31 -17.35 7.06
CA TRP A 141 7.20 -18.27 7.35
C TRP A 141 6.60 -18.86 6.06
N SER A 142 6.41 -18.04 5.02
CA SER A 142 5.96 -18.50 3.71
C SER A 142 6.90 -19.55 3.10
N ASP A 143 8.22 -19.36 3.22
CA ASP A 143 9.21 -20.30 2.69
C ASP A 143 9.20 -21.64 3.43
N VAL A 144 9.05 -21.62 4.76
CA VAL A 144 8.91 -22.83 5.60
C VAL A 144 7.65 -23.63 5.22
N VAL A 145 6.54 -22.94 4.96
CA VAL A 145 5.26 -23.57 4.57
C VAL A 145 5.29 -24.09 3.14
N ASN A 146 6.03 -23.46 2.24
CA ASN A 146 6.17 -23.92 0.86
C ASN A 146 7.19 -25.07 0.72
N GLY A 147 8.22 -25.11 1.57
CA GLY A 147 9.23 -26.16 1.62
C GLY A 147 8.77 -27.47 2.28
N SER A 148 7.67 -27.45 3.05
CA SER A 148 7.12 -28.62 3.77
C SER A 148 6.12 -29.45 2.96
N LYS A 149 5.89 -29.15 1.68
CA LYS A 149 4.97 -29.92 0.79
C LYS A 149 5.54 -31.26 0.28
N THR A 150 6.32 -31.97 1.10
CA THR A 150 6.75 -33.36 0.85
C THR A 150 6.64 -34.16 2.14
N GLY A 151 5.47 -34.72 2.41
CA GLY A 151 5.25 -35.59 3.56
C GLY A 151 3.76 -35.76 3.82
N ASN A 152 3.30 -37.00 3.74
CA ASN A 152 1.94 -37.40 4.08
C ASN A 152 1.70 -37.17 5.58
N ASP A 153 1.01 -36.10 5.93
CA ASP A 153 0.25 -36.00 7.17
C ASP A 153 -1.11 -35.36 6.85
N GLU A 154 -2.14 -35.80 7.58
CA GLU A 154 -3.54 -35.43 7.40
C GLU A 154 -3.75 -33.92 7.20
N PRO A 155 -4.79 -33.52 6.44
CA PRO A 155 -5.00 -32.12 6.12
C PRO A 155 -5.31 -31.34 7.40
N VAL A 156 -4.29 -30.67 7.93
CA VAL A 156 -4.46 -29.54 8.83
C VAL A 156 -5.42 -28.61 8.10
N LYS A 157 -6.66 -28.49 8.61
CA LYS A 157 -7.65 -27.55 8.10
C LYS A 157 -7.01 -26.17 8.15
N LEU A 158 -6.54 -25.73 6.99
CA LEU A 158 -5.92 -24.44 6.77
C LEU A 158 -6.89 -23.35 7.23
N PRO A 159 -6.50 -22.42 8.11
CA PRO A 159 -7.28 -21.22 8.31
C PRO A 159 -7.26 -20.46 6.98
N MET A 160 -8.44 -20.03 6.52
CA MET A 160 -8.65 -19.44 5.19
C MET A 160 -7.58 -18.40 4.85
N LYS A 161 -6.95 -18.60 3.70
CA LYS A 161 -5.73 -17.92 3.26
C LYS A 161 -6.10 -16.52 2.75
N PHE A 162 -6.07 -15.51 3.62
CA PHE A 162 -6.32 -14.13 3.21
C PHE A 162 -5.21 -13.62 2.28
N ILE A 163 -5.58 -13.15 1.09
CA ILE A 163 -4.62 -12.64 0.09
C ILE A 163 -4.62 -11.11 0.13
N ASN A 164 -3.45 -10.49 0.19
CA ASN A 164 -3.33 -9.06 -0.10
C ASN A 164 -3.17 -8.88 -1.62
N PRO A 165 -4.17 -8.34 -2.34
CA PRO A 165 -4.12 -8.25 -3.79
C PRO A 165 -3.09 -7.23 -4.28
N TRP A 166 -2.71 -6.25 -3.45
CA TRP A 166 -1.78 -5.17 -3.82
C TRP A 166 -0.36 -5.39 -3.28
N ALA A 167 -0.08 -6.53 -2.64
CA ALA A 167 1.28 -6.86 -2.24
C ALA A 167 2.17 -7.06 -3.48
N SER A 168 3.38 -6.51 -3.46
CA SER A 168 4.33 -6.64 -4.58
C SER A 168 4.60 -8.11 -4.94
N SER A 169 4.61 -9.02 -3.96
CA SER A 169 4.75 -10.46 -4.18
C SER A 169 3.57 -11.04 -4.96
N THR A 170 2.33 -10.71 -4.58
CA THR A 170 1.11 -11.12 -5.28
C THR A 170 1.12 -10.63 -6.71
N ILE A 171 1.30 -9.32 -6.93
CA ILE A 171 1.33 -8.73 -8.28
C ILE A 171 2.47 -9.32 -9.12
N ASN A 172 3.67 -9.50 -8.57
CA ASN A 172 4.79 -10.11 -9.30
C ASN A 172 4.52 -11.56 -9.70
N ASN A 173 3.85 -12.35 -8.86
CA ASN A 173 3.48 -13.73 -9.18
C ASN A 173 2.41 -13.75 -10.30
N LEU A 174 1.37 -12.93 -10.18
CA LEU A 174 0.36 -12.79 -11.23
C LEU A 174 0.97 -12.33 -12.56
N LEU A 175 1.88 -11.36 -12.52
CA LEU A 175 2.56 -10.88 -13.72
C LEU A 175 3.41 -11.96 -14.40
N LYS A 176 4.01 -12.90 -13.67
CA LYS A 176 4.72 -14.05 -14.27
C LYS A 176 3.76 -14.91 -15.11
N ASP A 177 2.56 -15.15 -14.59
CA ASP A 177 1.56 -16.00 -15.26
C ASP A 177 0.95 -15.30 -16.49
N ILE A 178 0.76 -13.98 -16.41
CA ILE A 178 0.09 -13.20 -17.47
C ILE A 178 1.08 -12.71 -18.54
N ASN A 179 2.36 -12.51 -18.20
CA ASN A 179 3.39 -11.96 -19.10
C ASN A 179 3.41 -12.59 -20.51
N PRO A 180 3.34 -13.92 -20.68
CA PRO A 180 3.33 -14.55 -22.01
C PRO A 180 2.17 -14.08 -22.90
N ARG A 181 1.03 -13.72 -22.31
CA ARG A 181 -0.14 -13.18 -23.01
C ARG A 181 0.01 -11.67 -23.24
N MET A 182 0.50 -10.92 -22.24
CA MET A 182 0.68 -9.47 -22.36
C MET A 182 1.62 -9.06 -23.50
N LEU A 183 2.70 -9.81 -23.71
CA LEU A 183 3.66 -9.54 -24.78
C LEU A 183 3.03 -9.59 -26.18
N LYS A 184 1.88 -10.26 -26.33
CA LYS A 184 1.13 -10.37 -27.58
C LYS A 184 0.06 -9.29 -27.74
N TYR A 185 -0.23 -8.51 -26.70
CA TYR A 185 -1.25 -7.48 -26.78
C TYR A 185 -0.81 -6.33 -27.67
N LYS A 186 -1.72 -5.91 -28.56
CA LYS A 186 -1.53 -4.71 -29.38
C LYS A 186 -1.24 -3.52 -28.46
N GLY A 187 -0.16 -2.80 -28.75
CA GLY A 187 0.25 -1.63 -27.98
C GLY A 187 1.25 -1.91 -26.85
N TYR A 188 1.52 -3.17 -26.50
CA TYR A 188 2.58 -3.51 -25.54
C TYR A 188 3.95 -3.43 -26.22
N ARG A 189 4.86 -2.59 -25.70
CA ARG A 189 6.22 -2.41 -26.24
C ARG A 189 7.27 -2.50 -25.14
N MET A 190 8.05 -3.59 -25.15
CA MET A 190 9.23 -3.74 -24.29
C MET A 190 10.45 -3.12 -24.96
N LEU A 191 11.13 -2.19 -24.29
CA LEU A 191 12.27 -1.46 -24.84
C LEU A 191 13.55 -1.75 -24.05
N LYS A 192 14.58 -2.21 -24.76
CA LYS A 192 15.90 -2.53 -24.16
C LYS A 192 16.76 -1.29 -23.87
N LYS A 193 16.45 -0.16 -24.51
CA LYS A 193 17.23 1.08 -24.44
C LYS A 193 16.53 2.03 -23.46
N ASN A 194 17.16 2.33 -22.33
CA ASN A 194 16.62 3.29 -21.38
C ASN A 194 16.75 4.71 -21.95
N ILE A 195 15.63 5.41 -22.09
CA ILE A 195 15.64 6.87 -22.27
C ILE A 195 15.83 7.48 -20.88
N SER A 196 17.06 7.43 -20.34
CA SER A 196 17.43 8.01 -19.03
C SER A 196 16.58 7.54 -17.81
N THR A 197 16.92 7.96 -16.59
CA THR A 197 16.15 7.62 -15.37
C THR A 197 14.83 8.41 -15.31
N LYS A 198 13.81 7.95 -14.55
CA LYS A 198 12.52 8.68 -14.38
C LYS A 198 12.70 10.17 -14.13
N GLN A 199 13.54 10.56 -13.16
CA GLN A 199 13.78 11.96 -12.82
C GLN A 199 14.30 12.79 -14.01
N LYS A 200 15.15 12.19 -14.85
CA LYS A 200 15.64 12.81 -16.09
C LYS A 200 14.54 12.88 -17.14
N LEU A 201 13.73 11.82 -17.32
CA LEU A 201 12.63 11.85 -18.28
C LEU A 201 11.55 12.88 -17.89
N SER A 202 11.13 12.92 -16.63
CA SER A 202 10.14 13.86 -16.15
C SER A 202 10.62 15.31 -16.25
N SER A 203 11.89 15.58 -15.91
CA SER A 203 12.47 16.91 -16.12
C SER A 203 12.61 17.26 -17.61
N LEU A 204 12.99 16.29 -18.46
CA LEU A 204 13.01 16.47 -19.92
C LEU A 204 11.62 16.83 -20.44
N LEU A 205 10.57 16.12 -20.04
CA LEU A 205 9.20 16.37 -20.49
C LEU A 205 8.66 17.71 -19.99
N LYS A 206 8.94 18.08 -18.72
CA LYS A 206 8.61 19.41 -18.18
C LYS A 206 9.32 20.54 -18.96
N ASN A 207 10.58 20.33 -19.36
CA ASN A 207 11.37 21.27 -20.16
C ASN A 207 11.09 21.21 -21.67
N SER A 208 10.26 20.26 -22.11
CA SER A 208 9.90 20.02 -23.51
C SER A 208 8.51 20.52 -23.87
N ARG A 209 7.97 21.49 -23.12
CA ARG A 209 6.71 22.13 -23.48
C ARG A 209 6.79 22.69 -24.91
N ASN A 210 5.82 22.33 -25.74
CA ASN A 210 5.74 22.59 -27.17
C ASN A 210 6.91 22.02 -28.00
N LYS A 211 7.59 20.98 -27.52
CA LYS A 211 8.62 20.24 -28.27
C LYS A 211 8.18 18.80 -28.50
N SER A 212 8.61 18.25 -29.63
CA SER A 212 8.41 16.85 -29.98
C SER A 212 9.44 15.98 -29.27
N VAL A 213 8.98 14.89 -28.66
CA VAL A 213 9.81 13.85 -28.02
C VAL A 213 9.50 12.52 -28.70
N ASP A 214 10.55 11.72 -28.96
CA ASP A 214 10.40 10.36 -29.47
C ASP A 214 10.30 9.38 -28.29
N ILE A 215 9.22 8.60 -28.26
CA ILE A 215 9.00 7.56 -27.26
C ILE A 215 8.70 6.26 -28.01
N GLY A 216 9.66 5.34 -27.97
CA GLY A 216 9.52 4.02 -28.58
C GLY A 216 9.21 4.05 -30.07
N GLY A 217 9.73 5.06 -30.79
CA GLY A 217 9.57 5.25 -32.24
C GLY A 217 8.36 6.10 -32.63
N ASP A 218 7.51 6.48 -31.68
CA ASP A 218 6.37 7.36 -31.93
C ASP A 218 6.69 8.79 -31.45
N LYS A 219 6.26 9.81 -32.20
CA LYS A 219 6.53 11.22 -31.87
C LYS A 219 5.37 11.81 -31.07
N TYR A 220 5.69 12.44 -29.95
CA TYR A 220 4.72 13.09 -29.07
C TYR A 220 5.10 14.56 -28.87
N LEU A 221 4.20 15.47 -29.24
CA LEU A 221 4.35 16.90 -28.98
C LEU A 221 3.80 17.21 -27.58
N ILE A 222 4.68 17.52 -26.62
CA ILE A 222 4.29 17.74 -25.22
C ILE A 222 3.63 19.11 -25.07
N LYS A 223 2.40 19.17 -24.55
CA LYS A 223 1.63 20.41 -24.36
C LYS A 223 1.73 20.95 -22.93
N GLY A 224 1.86 20.07 -21.94
CA GLY A 224 2.00 20.46 -20.53
C GLY A 224 1.89 19.28 -19.57
N CYS A 225 2.17 19.53 -18.29
CA CYS A 225 1.94 18.59 -17.20
C CYS A 225 0.50 18.79 -16.69
N SER A 226 -0.33 17.76 -16.80
CA SER A 226 -1.76 17.83 -16.46
C SER A 226 -2.06 17.40 -15.03
N GLY A 227 -1.17 16.64 -14.39
CA GLY A 227 -1.33 16.24 -13.00
C GLY A 227 -0.09 15.54 -12.44
N GLN A 228 0.15 15.72 -11.14
CA GLN A 228 1.19 15.02 -10.38
C GLN A 228 0.52 14.35 -9.17
N GLY A 229 0.33 13.03 -9.25
CA GLY A 229 -0.13 12.22 -8.13
C GLY A 229 1.05 11.54 -7.41
N GLY A 230 0.81 10.98 -6.23
CA GLY A 230 1.86 10.32 -5.42
C GLY A 230 2.55 9.14 -6.11
N PHE A 231 1.91 8.53 -7.12
CA PHE A 231 2.39 7.33 -7.80
C PHE A 231 2.76 7.53 -9.28
N ALA A 232 2.34 8.62 -9.93
CA ALA A 232 2.59 8.87 -11.35
C ALA A 232 2.55 10.36 -11.73
N GLU A 233 3.27 10.72 -12.78
CA GLU A 233 3.19 12.03 -13.43
C GLU A 233 2.48 11.90 -14.78
N VAL A 234 1.54 12.81 -15.06
CA VAL A 234 0.71 12.77 -16.28
C VAL A 234 0.96 14.00 -17.14
N PHE A 235 1.30 13.78 -18.41
CA PHE A 235 1.54 14.83 -19.39
C PHE A 235 0.51 14.78 -20.52
N LYS A 236 -0.01 15.94 -20.92
CA LYS A 236 -0.79 16.09 -22.15
C LYS A 236 0.15 16.16 -23.35
N ALA A 237 -0.11 15.34 -24.37
CA ALA A 237 0.66 15.34 -25.61
C ALA A 237 -0.23 15.14 -26.85
N CYS A 238 0.25 15.55 -28.02
CA CYS A 238 -0.38 15.25 -29.31
C CYS A 238 0.47 14.22 -30.06
N VAL A 239 -0.16 13.16 -30.58
CA VAL A 239 0.52 12.13 -31.38
C VAL A 239 0.85 12.71 -32.75
N ASN A 240 2.09 12.54 -33.22
CA ASN A 240 2.57 13.01 -34.52
C ASN A 240 2.30 14.50 -34.83
N SER A 241 2.15 15.33 -33.78
CA SER A 241 1.75 16.74 -33.87
C SER A 241 0.34 17.00 -34.41
N ASP A 242 -0.53 15.99 -34.46
CA ASP A 242 -1.96 16.16 -34.77
C ASP A 242 -2.71 16.62 -33.52
N PRO A 243 -3.29 17.84 -33.50
CA PRO A 243 -4.09 18.32 -32.38
C PRO A 243 -5.31 17.46 -32.06
N ASN A 244 -5.85 16.74 -33.05
CA ASN A 244 -7.01 15.88 -32.90
C ASN A 244 -6.66 14.54 -32.21
N GLU A 245 -5.39 14.15 -32.21
CA GLU A 245 -4.90 12.96 -31.52
C GLU A 245 -4.21 13.34 -30.19
N THR A 246 -4.98 13.90 -29.27
CA THR A 246 -4.49 14.27 -27.94
C THR A 246 -4.57 13.08 -26.97
N VAL A 247 -3.46 12.83 -26.27
CA VAL A 247 -3.28 11.72 -25.33
C VAL A 247 -2.70 12.15 -23.99
N ALA A 248 -2.93 11.33 -22.97
CA ALA A 248 -2.29 11.43 -21.67
C ALA A 248 -1.12 10.44 -21.58
N LEU A 249 0.07 10.94 -21.27
CA LEU A 249 1.27 10.14 -21.00
C LEU A 249 1.46 10.01 -19.49
N LYS A 250 1.16 8.84 -18.93
CA LYS A 250 1.31 8.54 -17.50
C LYS A 250 2.62 7.79 -17.27
N ILE A 251 3.53 8.40 -16.50
CA ILE A 251 4.87 7.87 -16.21
C ILE A 251 4.90 7.26 -14.82
N GLN A 252 5.31 6.00 -14.72
CA GLN A 252 5.24 5.21 -13.50
C GLN A 252 6.62 4.63 -13.15
N THR A 253 6.95 4.65 -11.85
CA THR A 253 8.22 4.11 -11.34
C THR A 253 7.96 3.37 -10.04
N PRO A 254 8.38 2.09 -9.91
CA PRO A 254 9.04 1.28 -10.95
C PRO A 254 8.13 1.00 -12.16
N ALA A 255 8.66 0.31 -13.18
CA ALA A 255 7.85 -0.12 -14.33
C ALA A 255 6.64 -0.94 -13.85
N PHE A 256 5.45 -0.58 -14.35
CA PHE A 256 4.19 -1.09 -13.82
C PHE A 256 3.25 -1.57 -14.94
N PRO A 257 3.50 -2.75 -15.53
CA PRO A 257 2.70 -3.26 -16.63
C PRO A 257 1.29 -3.73 -16.22
N TRP A 258 1.04 -3.89 -14.91
CA TRP A 258 -0.24 -4.33 -14.36
C TRP A 258 -1.41 -3.43 -14.78
N GLU A 259 -1.23 -2.11 -14.74
CA GLU A 259 -2.30 -1.18 -15.13
C GLU A 259 -2.70 -1.37 -16.60
N PHE A 260 -1.73 -1.58 -17.50
CA PHE A 260 -2.03 -1.88 -18.91
C PHE A 260 -2.78 -3.20 -19.08
N TYR A 261 -2.44 -4.22 -18.28
CA TYR A 261 -3.18 -5.48 -18.27
C TYR A 261 -4.65 -5.29 -17.94
N MET A 262 -4.96 -4.49 -16.91
CA MET A 262 -6.34 -4.22 -16.50
C MET A 262 -7.16 -3.60 -17.64
N TYR A 263 -6.59 -2.63 -18.39
CA TYR A 263 -7.25 -2.09 -19.58
C TYR A 263 -7.55 -3.16 -20.64
N ARG A 264 -6.63 -4.11 -20.86
CA ARG A 264 -6.84 -5.21 -21.82
C ARG A 264 -7.90 -6.20 -21.31
N ALA A 265 -7.96 -6.45 -20.00
CA ALA A 265 -8.99 -7.27 -19.40
C ALA A 265 -10.39 -6.64 -19.58
N LEU A 266 -10.49 -5.32 -19.44
CA LEU A 266 -11.74 -4.58 -19.72
C LEU A 266 -12.14 -4.71 -21.19
N ASP A 267 -11.22 -4.47 -22.13
CA ASP A 267 -11.48 -4.58 -23.56
C ASP A 267 -12.00 -5.96 -24.00
N MET A 268 -11.55 -7.02 -23.33
CA MET A 268 -11.96 -8.39 -23.65
C MET A 268 -13.33 -8.76 -23.08
N ARG A 269 -13.81 -8.06 -22.04
CA ARG A 269 -14.95 -8.50 -21.24
C ARG A 269 -16.12 -7.54 -21.26
N ILE A 270 -15.88 -6.27 -21.58
CA ILE A 270 -16.88 -5.22 -21.65
C ILE A 270 -17.00 -4.76 -23.10
N SER A 271 -18.08 -5.17 -23.76
CA SER A 271 -18.39 -4.76 -25.14
C SER A 271 -19.32 -3.55 -25.20
N GLU A 272 -20.32 -3.50 -24.32
CA GLU A 272 -21.28 -2.39 -24.21
C GLU A 272 -20.72 -1.32 -23.26
N GLU A 273 -20.96 -0.05 -23.60
CA GLU A 273 -20.54 1.11 -22.79
C GLU A 273 -19.05 1.10 -22.40
N ARG A 274 -18.20 0.55 -23.27
CA ARG A 274 -16.74 0.50 -23.05
C ARG A 274 -16.14 1.90 -22.87
N SER A 275 -16.75 2.94 -23.45
CA SER A 275 -16.37 4.35 -23.27
C SER A 275 -16.51 4.87 -21.83
N SER A 276 -17.28 4.17 -20.98
CA SER A 276 -17.39 4.42 -19.52
C SER A 276 -16.10 4.13 -18.76
N PHE A 277 -15.17 3.41 -19.36
CA PHE A 277 -13.87 3.13 -18.77
C PHE A 277 -12.80 3.69 -19.70
N ALA A 278 -11.72 4.25 -19.15
CA ALA A 278 -10.68 4.81 -20.02
C ALA A 278 -10.01 3.73 -20.88
N PHE A 279 -9.34 4.14 -21.95
CA PHE A 279 -8.59 3.26 -22.83
C PHE A 279 -7.11 3.61 -22.82
N ALA A 280 -6.26 2.58 -22.73
CA ALA A 280 -4.82 2.71 -22.87
C ALA A 280 -4.37 2.20 -24.25
N HIS A 281 -4.03 3.12 -25.14
CA HIS A 281 -3.56 2.84 -26.50
C HIS A 281 -2.32 1.96 -26.53
N LYS A 282 -1.35 2.28 -25.69
CA LYS A 282 -0.02 1.66 -25.68
C LYS A 282 0.61 1.71 -24.30
N VAL A 283 1.57 0.81 -24.06
CA VAL A 283 2.49 0.90 -22.93
C VAL A 283 3.92 0.68 -23.42
N TYR A 284 4.84 1.54 -22.99
CA TYR A 284 6.27 1.37 -23.16
C TYR A 284 6.88 0.93 -21.83
N ILE A 285 7.50 -0.24 -21.80
CA ILE A 285 8.15 -0.81 -20.62
C ILE A 285 9.66 -0.68 -20.77
N TYR A 286 10.29 0.02 -19.82
CA TYR A 286 11.74 0.14 -19.65
C TYR A 286 12.17 -0.58 -18.37
N SER A 287 13.48 -0.62 -18.07
CA SER A 287 13.97 -1.36 -16.90
C SER A 287 13.53 -0.77 -15.56
N ASP A 288 13.37 0.56 -15.48
CA ASP A 288 13.15 1.30 -14.23
C ASP A 288 11.83 2.10 -14.22
N TYR A 289 11.13 2.20 -15.35
CA TYR A 289 9.85 2.89 -15.45
C TYR A 289 8.99 2.37 -16.61
N SER A 290 7.71 2.73 -16.60
CA SER A 290 6.79 2.54 -17.72
C SER A 290 6.12 3.85 -18.11
N ILE A 291 5.76 3.96 -19.38
CA ILE A 291 4.95 5.06 -19.92
C ILE A 291 3.68 4.46 -20.50
N LEU A 292 2.55 4.81 -19.91
CA LEU A 292 1.23 4.41 -20.38
C LEU A 292 0.62 5.57 -21.20
N VAL A 293 0.14 5.25 -22.39
CA VAL A 293 -0.50 6.21 -23.31
C VAL A 293 -2.00 5.98 -23.26
N CYS A 294 -2.75 6.92 -22.71
CA CYS A 294 -4.20 6.84 -22.53
C CYS A 294 -4.93 7.94 -23.30
N ASP A 295 -6.24 7.77 -23.45
CA ASP A 295 -7.13 8.87 -23.83
C ASP A 295 -6.98 10.06 -22.88
N TYR A 296 -7.10 11.26 -23.44
CA TYR A 296 -7.15 12.49 -22.68
C TYR A 296 -8.54 13.10 -22.80
N LEU A 297 -9.21 13.28 -21.65
CA LEU A 297 -10.48 13.99 -21.53
C LEU A 297 -10.21 15.33 -20.83
N ASP A 298 -10.78 16.41 -21.35
CA ASP A 298 -10.47 17.79 -20.95
C ASP A 298 -11.51 18.41 -20.00
N HIS A 299 -12.54 17.66 -19.62
CA HIS A 299 -13.67 18.15 -18.83
C HIS A 299 -13.46 18.09 -17.31
N GLY A 300 -12.28 17.67 -16.85
CA GLY A 300 -11.95 17.55 -15.43
C GLY A 300 -12.60 16.34 -14.76
N THR A 301 -12.33 16.20 -13.46
CA THR A 301 -12.86 15.12 -12.61
C THR A 301 -14.19 15.51 -11.97
N LEU A 302 -14.94 14.52 -11.50
CA LEU A 302 -16.12 14.75 -10.66
C LEU A 302 -15.74 15.51 -9.38
N GLN A 303 -14.55 15.25 -8.83
CA GLN A 303 -14.02 16.01 -7.69
C GLN A 303 -13.82 17.49 -8.03
N ASP A 304 -13.34 17.82 -9.23
CA ASP A 304 -13.20 19.21 -9.68
C ASP A 304 -14.56 19.90 -9.77
N ALA A 305 -15.58 19.21 -10.29
CA ALA A 305 -16.94 19.73 -10.34
C ALA A 305 -17.51 19.98 -8.93
N ILE A 306 -17.38 19.02 -8.00
CA ILE A 306 -17.78 19.19 -6.60
C ILE A 306 -17.07 20.39 -5.97
N ASN A 307 -15.75 20.48 -6.15
CA ASN A 307 -14.95 21.58 -5.60
C ASN A 307 -15.38 22.93 -6.15
N SER A 308 -15.80 23.01 -7.42
CA SER A 308 -16.28 24.27 -8.02
C SER A 308 -17.55 24.79 -7.33
N TYR A 309 -18.47 23.91 -6.93
CA TYR A 309 -19.65 24.28 -6.15
C TYR A 309 -19.29 24.70 -4.72
N VAL A 310 -18.35 23.98 -4.08
CA VAL A 310 -17.86 24.32 -2.73
C VAL A 310 -17.23 25.71 -2.70
N VAL A 311 -16.44 26.08 -3.71
CA VAL A 311 -15.87 27.44 -3.84
C VAL A 311 -16.96 28.52 -3.93
N LEU A 312 -18.11 28.19 -4.49
CA LEU A 312 -19.28 29.07 -4.56
C LEU A 312 -20.16 29.01 -3.29
N ASN A 313 -19.72 28.31 -2.24
CA ASN A 313 -20.49 28.00 -1.03
C ASN A 313 -21.84 27.33 -1.34
N LYS A 314 -21.86 26.46 -2.36
CA LYS A 314 -23.01 25.65 -2.75
C LYS A 314 -22.68 24.17 -2.64
N THR A 315 -23.72 23.35 -2.55
CA THR A 315 -23.64 21.90 -2.77
C THR A 315 -24.02 21.59 -4.21
N LEU A 316 -23.52 20.47 -4.74
CA LEU A 316 -23.99 19.95 -6.01
C LEU A 316 -25.51 19.74 -5.96
N GLU A 317 -26.20 20.06 -7.05
CA GLU A 317 -27.65 19.89 -7.17
C GLU A 317 -28.06 18.43 -7.00
N GLU A 318 -29.21 18.18 -6.39
CA GLU A 318 -29.65 16.84 -6.02
C GLU A 318 -29.87 15.96 -7.27
N GLU A 319 -30.35 16.57 -8.35
CA GLU A 319 -30.55 15.93 -9.66
C GLU A 319 -29.22 15.45 -10.25
N LEU A 320 -28.16 16.27 -10.14
CA LEU A 320 -26.82 15.91 -10.57
C LEU A 320 -26.21 14.84 -9.65
N CYS A 321 -26.48 14.90 -8.35
CA CYS A 321 -26.06 13.87 -7.41
C CYS A 321 -26.70 12.52 -7.77
N MET A 322 -28.02 12.48 -7.99
CA MET A 322 -28.73 11.28 -8.42
C MET A 322 -28.21 10.75 -9.74
N TYR A 323 -28.01 11.64 -10.74
CA TYR A 323 -27.45 11.26 -12.04
C TYR A 323 -26.08 10.59 -11.91
N TYR A 324 -25.14 11.22 -11.23
CA TYR A 324 -23.79 10.65 -11.07
C TYR A 324 -23.77 9.42 -10.17
N CYS A 325 -24.65 9.31 -9.17
CA CYS A 325 -24.81 8.09 -8.39
C CYS A 325 -25.27 6.92 -9.27
N ILE A 326 -26.24 7.15 -10.16
CA ILE A 326 -26.71 6.13 -11.13
C ILE A 326 -25.57 5.74 -12.07
N GLU A 327 -24.82 6.70 -12.62
CA GLU A 327 -23.62 6.42 -13.44
C GLU A 327 -22.63 5.52 -12.68
N MET A 328 -22.27 5.89 -11.45
CA MET A 328 -21.31 5.14 -10.65
C MET A 328 -21.80 3.71 -10.34
N LEU A 329 -23.08 3.53 -10.02
CA LEU A 329 -23.66 2.22 -9.75
C LEU A 329 -23.63 1.30 -10.97
N HIS A 330 -24.01 1.81 -12.14
CA HIS A 330 -23.94 1.04 -13.39
C HIS A 330 -22.50 0.60 -13.69
N MET A 331 -21.53 1.50 -13.51
CA MET A 331 -20.12 1.16 -13.73
C MET A 331 -19.66 0.05 -12.78
N LEU A 332 -20.01 0.13 -11.49
CA LEU A 332 -19.68 -0.90 -10.51
C LEU A 332 -20.33 -2.25 -10.83
N GLU A 333 -21.62 -2.25 -11.20
CA GLU A 333 -22.34 -3.46 -11.61
C GLU A 333 -21.65 -4.13 -12.81
N MET A 334 -21.32 -3.37 -13.85
CA MET A 334 -20.63 -3.89 -15.03
C MET A 334 -19.29 -4.52 -14.69
N LEU A 335 -18.48 -3.86 -13.85
CA LEU A 335 -17.17 -4.37 -13.44
C LEU A 335 -17.30 -5.67 -12.64
N HIS A 336 -18.23 -5.71 -11.70
CA HIS A 336 -18.44 -6.89 -10.85
C HIS A 336 -18.94 -8.07 -11.67
N LYS A 337 -19.85 -7.84 -12.62
CA LYS A 337 -20.36 -8.86 -13.56
C LYS A 337 -19.23 -9.51 -14.38
N VAL A 338 -18.17 -8.79 -14.71
CA VAL A 338 -17.02 -9.33 -15.45
C VAL A 338 -15.88 -9.82 -14.55
N GLY A 339 -16.05 -9.75 -13.23
CA GLY A 339 -15.08 -10.19 -12.22
C GLY A 339 -13.90 -9.24 -12.03
N ILE A 340 -14.13 -7.93 -12.19
CA ILE A 340 -13.11 -6.89 -12.00
C ILE A 340 -13.51 -6.00 -10.81
N ILE A 341 -12.53 -5.65 -9.99
CA ILE A 341 -12.65 -4.63 -8.95
C ILE A 341 -11.69 -3.48 -9.31
N HIS A 342 -12.15 -2.23 -9.20
CA HIS A 342 -11.30 -1.06 -9.48
C HIS A 342 -10.24 -0.84 -8.39
N GLY A 343 -10.61 -0.98 -7.11
CA GLY A 343 -9.68 -0.89 -5.97
C GLY A 343 -9.28 0.53 -5.52
N ASP A 344 -9.68 1.57 -6.26
CA ASP A 344 -9.55 2.99 -5.87
C ASP A 344 -10.69 3.84 -6.46
N PHE A 345 -11.93 3.38 -6.31
CA PHE A 345 -13.10 4.06 -6.88
C PHE A 345 -13.40 5.30 -6.03
N LYS A 346 -13.26 6.51 -6.61
CA LYS A 346 -13.44 7.80 -5.94
C LYS A 346 -13.65 8.94 -6.96
N PRO A 347 -14.18 10.11 -6.55
CA PRO A 347 -14.45 11.23 -7.47
C PRO A 347 -13.22 11.74 -8.23
N ASP A 348 -12.01 11.65 -7.66
CA ASP A 348 -10.76 12.03 -8.36
C ASP A 348 -10.45 11.14 -9.57
N ASN A 349 -10.96 9.91 -9.58
CA ASN A 349 -10.72 8.92 -10.64
C ASN A 349 -11.89 8.83 -11.63
N LEU A 350 -12.86 9.73 -11.55
CA LEU A 350 -14.02 9.80 -12.44
C LEU A 350 -13.95 11.07 -13.27
N LEU A 351 -13.61 10.95 -14.55
CA LEU A 351 -13.62 12.08 -15.48
C LEU A 351 -15.03 12.29 -16.03
N ILE A 352 -15.45 13.55 -16.12
CA ILE A 352 -16.75 13.89 -16.71
C ILE A 352 -16.65 13.75 -18.24
N ARG A 353 -17.69 13.20 -18.86
CA ARG A 353 -17.86 13.18 -20.31
C ARG A 353 -19.12 13.95 -20.70
N TYR A 354 -18.97 14.76 -21.75
CA TYR A 354 -20.08 15.41 -22.40
C TYR A 354 -20.37 14.74 -23.74
N ALA A 355 -21.65 14.61 -24.06
CA ALA A 355 -22.08 14.22 -25.39
C ALA A 355 -21.66 15.29 -26.41
N GLN A 356 -21.30 14.85 -27.63
CA GLN A 356 -21.00 15.78 -28.72
C GLN A 356 -22.24 16.46 -29.29
N ASN A 357 -23.38 15.76 -29.22
CA ASN A 357 -24.67 16.22 -29.72
C ASN A 357 -25.61 16.55 -28.57
N ASP A 358 -26.63 17.35 -28.85
CA ASP A 358 -27.65 17.71 -27.88
C ASP A 358 -28.32 16.47 -27.26
N LEU A 359 -28.63 16.57 -25.98
CA LEU A 359 -29.33 15.55 -25.22
C LEU A 359 -30.84 15.70 -25.46
N THR A 360 -31.52 14.58 -25.70
CA THR A 360 -32.98 14.52 -25.85
C THR A 360 -33.58 13.65 -24.75
N GLU A 361 -34.82 13.93 -24.33
CA GLU A 361 -35.47 13.17 -23.26
C GLU A 361 -35.66 11.68 -23.62
N GLU A 362 -35.95 11.38 -24.89
CA GLU A 362 -36.26 10.02 -25.38
C GLU A 362 -35.10 9.02 -25.19
N GLY A 363 -33.87 9.48 -24.97
CA GLY A 363 -32.69 8.62 -24.81
C GLY A 363 -32.18 8.47 -23.37
N PHE A 364 -32.74 9.18 -22.40
CA PHE A 364 -32.19 9.26 -21.04
C PHE A 364 -32.28 7.90 -20.32
N CYS A 365 -33.48 7.36 -20.15
CA CYS A 365 -33.70 6.10 -19.42
C CYS A 365 -33.01 4.90 -20.09
N GLY A 366 -32.96 4.88 -21.42
CA GLY A 366 -32.37 3.80 -22.20
C GLY A 366 -30.87 3.93 -22.42
N ARG A 367 -30.25 5.06 -22.02
CA ARG A 367 -28.87 5.43 -22.37
C ARG A 367 -28.59 5.20 -23.85
N THR A 368 -29.44 5.77 -24.69
CA THR A 368 -29.34 5.63 -26.15
C THR A 368 -29.04 6.97 -26.81
N GLY A 369 -28.47 6.93 -28.02
CA GLY A 369 -28.05 8.14 -28.72
C GLY A 369 -26.97 8.90 -27.93
N SER A 370 -27.08 10.22 -27.89
CA SER A 370 -26.12 11.12 -27.22
C SER A 370 -25.88 10.79 -25.74
N TRP A 371 -26.86 10.19 -25.04
CA TRP A 371 -26.72 9.79 -23.64
C TRP A 371 -25.69 8.68 -23.41
N ARG A 372 -25.28 7.94 -24.46
CA ARG A 372 -24.16 6.98 -24.35
C ARG A 372 -22.81 7.65 -24.16
N ASP A 373 -22.66 8.85 -24.72
CA ASP A 373 -21.41 9.59 -24.70
C ASP A 373 -21.33 10.51 -23.48
N GLN A 374 -22.48 10.96 -22.95
CA GLN A 374 -22.63 11.67 -21.68
C GLN A 374 -22.31 10.75 -20.48
N GLY A 375 -21.78 11.31 -19.39
CA GLY A 375 -21.65 10.59 -18.11
C GLY A 375 -20.25 10.61 -17.52
N LEU A 376 -19.80 9.47 -16.99
CA LEU A 376 -18.52 9.35 -16.27
C LEU A 376 -17.57 8.34 -16.92
N CYS A 377 -16.29 8.67 -16.95
CA CYS A 377 -15.19 7.82 -17.42
C CYS A 377 -14.25 7.48 -16.26
N LEU A 378 -14.15 6.20 -15.89
CA LEU A 378 -13.27 5.74 -14.82
C LEU A 378 -11.84 5.52 -15.31
N ILE A 379 -10.91 6.16 -14.60
CA ILE A 379 -9.47 6.12 -14.85
C ILE A 379 -8.72 5.49 -13.65
N ASP A 380 -7.41 5.31 -13.82
CA ASP A 380 -6.46 4.87 -12.78
C ASP A 380 -6.67 3.43 -12.28
N TRP A 381 -6.48 2.48 -13.20
CA TRP A 381 -6.57 1.05 -12.95
C TRP A 381 -5.37 0.46 -12.21
N GLY A 382 -4.53 1.30 -11.61
CA GLY A 382 -3.30 0.84 -10.97
C GLY A 382 -3.54 -0.05 -9.74
N ARG A 383 -4.73 0.05 -9.14
CA ARG A 383 -5.20 -0.78 -8.02
C ARG A 383 -6.26 -1.81 -8.44
N GLY A 384 -6.48 -1.97 -9.74
CA GLY A 384 -7.43 -2.91 -10.27
C GLY A 384 -7.10 -4.35 -9.87
N ILE A 385 -8.13 -5.15 -9.63
CA ILE A 385 -8.03 -6.57 -9.27
C ILE A 385 -8.86 -7.35 -10.27
N ASP A 386 -8.25 -8.33 -10.93
CA ASP A 386 -8.96 -9.33 -11.72
C ASP A 386 -9.18 -10.58 -10.89
N LEU A 387 -10.43 -10.82 -10.50
CA LEU A 387 -10.81 -11.92 -9.63
C LEU A 387 -10.56 -13.29 -10.25
N ARG A 388 -10.53 -13.39 -11.59
CA ARG A 388 -10.30 -14.67 -12.30
C ARG A 388 -8.88 -15.18 -12.17
N LEU A 389 -7.96 -14.35 -11.67
CA LEU A 389 -6.58 -14.74 -11.39
C LEU A 389 -6.41 -15.34 -10.00
N PHE A 390 -7.46 -15.33 -9.18
CA PHE A 390 -7.46 -15.89 -7.85
C PHE A 390 -8.36 -17.14 -7.82
N PRO A 391 -8.08 -18.09 -6.92
CA PRO A 391 -8.99 -19.21 -6.68
C PRO A 391 -10.40 -18.74 -6.31
N ASP A 392 -11.42 -19.51 -6.70
CA ASP A 392 -12.80 -19.23 -6.31
C ASP A 392 -12.95 -19.20 -4.78
N GLY A 393 -13.73 -18.24 -4.27
CA GLY A 393 -13.93 -18.04 -2.84
C GLY A 393 -12.74 -17.35 -2.12
N THR A 394 -11.78 -16.80 -2.86
CA THR A 394 -10.70 -15.99 -2.26
C THR A 394 -11.29 -14.77 -1.54
N GLU A 395 -10.94 -14.62 -0.26
CA GLU A 395 -11.17 -13.42 0.51
C GLU A 395 -9.88 -12.60 0.63
N PHE A 396 -9.97 -11.29 0.41
CA PHE A 396 -8.84 -10.38 0.46
C PHE A 396 -8.67 -9.75 1.82
N LYS A 397 -7.43 -9.45 2.18
CA LYS A 397 -7.07 -8.63 3.34
C LYS A 397 -5.94 -7.68 2.96
N GLY A 398 -6.24 -6.39 3.00
CA GLY A 398 -5.34 -5.33 2.57
C GLY A 398 -6.04 -3.97 2.65
N ASP A 399 -5.24 -2.92 2.83
CA ASP A 399 -5.72 -1.54 2.90
C ASP A 399 -5.49 -0.86 1.55
N CYS A 400 -6.53 -0.22 0.99
CA CYS A 400 -6.43 0.61 -0.21
C CYS A 400 -5.54 1.85 0.02
N ARG A 401 -5.18 2.18 1.28
CA ARG A 401 -4.28 3.28 1.69
C ARG A 401 -4.75 4.68 1.29
N THR A 402 -5.98 4.84 0.82
CA THR A 402 -6.60 6.14 0.56
C THR A 402 -7.38 6.53 1.81
N SER A 403 -6.89 7.51 2.56
CA SER A 403 -7.57 8.02 3.75
C SER A 403 -8.94 8.58 3.38
N GLY A 404 -10.02 7.88 3.78
CA GLY A 404 -11.40 8.26 3.50
C GLY A 404 -12.23 7.21 2.73
N PHE A 405 -11.59 6.24 2.06
CA PHE A 405 -12.29 5.28 1.17
C PHE A 405 -12.01 3.80 1.52
N ARG A 406 -11.97 3.48 2.83
CA ARG A 406 -11.77 2.12 3.34
C ARG A 406 -13.12 1.45 3.61
N CYS A 407 -13.41 0.30 3.00
CA CYS A 407 -14.68 -0.41 3.25
C CYS A 407 -14.79 -0.82 4.72
N VAL A 408 -16.02 -1.07 5.19
CA VAL A 408 -16.28 -1.42 6.59
C VAL A 408 -15.40 -2.59 7.01
N GLU A 409 -15.22 -3.58 6.14
CA GLU A 409 -14.33 -4.71 6.37
C GLU A 409 -12.86 -4.29 6.50
N MET A 410 -12.37 -3.35 5.68
CA MET A 410 -11.01 -2.82 5.83
C MET A 410 -10.83 -2.03 7.14
N GLN A 411 -11.84 -1.27 7.57
CA GLN A 411 -11.80 -0.51 8.82
C GLN A 411 -11.83 -1.44 10.04
N GLU A 412 -12.63 -2.50 9.97
CA GLU A 412 -12.80 -3.50 11.02
C GLU A 412 -11.80 -4.67 10.91
N ASN A 413 -10.85 -4.60 9.96
CA ASN A 413 -9.84 -5.63 9.69
C ASN A 413 -10.43 -7.02 9.36
N ARG A 414 -11.65 -7.04 8.80
CA ARG A 414 -12.34 -8.20 8.26
C ARG A 414 -11.94 -8.48 6.80
N PRO A 415 -12.13 -9.72 6.31
CA PRO A 415 -11.88 -10.07 4.92
C PRO A 415 -12.91 -9.44 3.98
N TRP A 416 -12.53 -9.15 2.74
CA TRP A 416 -13.41 -8.52 1.75
C TRP A 416 -13.22 -9.09 0.34
N ALA A 417 -14.25 -8.98 -0.51
CA ALA A 417 -14.20 -9.25 -1.95
C ALA A 417 -14.76 -8.06 -2.74
N PHE A 418 -16.01 -8.08 -3.19
CA PHE A 418 -16.61 -6.96 -3.91
C PHE A 418 -16.87 -5.72 -3.03
N GLN A 419 -16.92 -5.89 -1.71
CA GLN A 419 -17.18 -4.84 -0.71
C GLN A 419 -16.17 -3.68 -0.79
N ALA A 420 -14.96 -3.91 -1.29
CA ALA A 420 -13.98 -2.85 -1.54
C ALA A 420 -14.39 -1.85 -2.62
N SER A 421 -15.39 -2.17 -3.45
CA SER A 421 -15.91 -1.26 -4.48
C SER A 421 -17.21 -0.56 -4.07
N GLY A 422 -17.92 -1.07 -3.06
CA GLY A 422 -19.29 -0.67 -2.73
C GLY A 422 -19.43 0.56 -1.84
N LEU A 423 -18.43 1.45 -1.83
CA LEU A 423 -18.29 2.45 -0.77
C LEU A 423 -18.60 3.89 -1.18
N ILE A 424 -19.30 4.10 -2.29
CA ILE A 424 -19.73 5.44 -2.69
C ILE A 424 -21.21 5.40 -3.07
N LEU A 425 -22.04 5.11 -2.06
CA LEU A 425 -23.41 5.60 -1.99
C LEU A 425 -23.56 6.39 -0.70
#